data_AF-A0A3B1API5-F1
#
_entry.id   AF-A0A3B1API5-F1
#
_cell.length_a   1.000
_cell.length_b   1.000
_cell.length_c   1.000
_cell.angle_alpha   90.00
_cell.angle_beta   90.00
_cell.angle_gamma   90.00
#
_symmetry.space_group_name_H-M   'P 1'
#
loop_
_entity.id
_entity.type
_entity.pdbx_description
1 polymer ?
#
loop_
_entity_poly.entity_id
_entity_poly.type
_entity_poly.pdbx_seq_one_letter_code
_entity_poly.pdbx_strand_id
1 'polypeptide(L)'
;MDKKLKNLIENKERLFWSLQIAGWIAYCAARTLNAYALGEKPEFIYAVMMGVIGGFWITIGMRHIYQFLRRADISPLTLLTCVIICIVISSMLFSFVEVWAMNQLYDPDWTMQGLGFLYRTLYDTFVLMAWTGLYFVINNHFQLQQEKEKYLAASAQAHQAQLKMLRYQLNPHFLFNTLNAISTLVLDKQTKEANSMLTKLSAFLRFSLVSQPMQKTTLEEELYALSLYLEIER
;
A
#
# COMPACT_ATOMS: atom_id res chain seq x y z
N MET A 1 -9.06 -2.85 -15.91
CA MET A 1 -8.03 -2.30 -14.99
C MET A 1 -8.53 -0.96 -14.49
N ASP A 2 -8.72 -0.83 -13.18
CA ASP A 2 -9.41 0.31 -12.57
C ASP A 2 -8.69 1.65 -12.85
N LYS A 3 -9.41 2.70 -13.23
CA LYS A 3 -8.85 4.00 -13.67
C LYS A 3 -7.95 4.62 -12.59
N LYS A 4 -8.27 4.32 -11.33
CA LYS A 4 -7.51 4.75 -10.15
C LYS A 4 -6.14 4.07 -10.03
N LEU A 5 -6.06 2.77 -10.33
CA LEU A 5 -4.80 2.02 -10.31
C LEU A 5 -3.85 2.51 -11.40
N LYS A 6 -4.38 2.81 -12.60
CA LYS A 6 -3.59 3.36 -13.71
C LYS A 6 -3.00 4.73 -13.36
N ASN A 7 -3.78 5.62 -12.73
CA ASN A 7 -3.30 6.92 -12.27
C ASN A 7 -2.24 6.80 -11.15
N LEU A 8 -2.39 5.85 -10.22
CA LEU A 8 -1.39 5.59 -9.18
C LEU A 8 -0.06 5.10 -9.76
N ILE A 9 -0.11 4.17 -10.72
CA ILE A 9 1.09 3.65 -11.39
C ILE A 9 1.73 4.73 -12.25
N GLU A 10 0.96 5.50 -13.02
CA GLU A 10 1.49 6.63 -13.80
C GLU A 10 2.14 7.69 -12.90
N ASN A 11 1.53 8.02 -11.75
CA ASN A 11 2.12 8.97 -10.81
C ASN A 11 3.42 8.44 -10.21
N LYS A 12 3.48 7.16 -9.85
CA LYS A 12 4.68 6.54 -9.30
C LYS A 12 5.83 6.50 -10.32
N GLU A 13 5.54 6.10 -11.55
CA GLU A 13 6.53 6.04 -12.63
C GLU A 13 7.02 7.44 -13.01
N ARG A 14 6.13 8.42 -13.14
CA ARG A 14 6.51 9.82 -13.40
C ARG A 14 7.38 10.37 -12.28
N LEU A 15 7.00 10.13 -11.02
CA LEU A 15 7.79 10.54 -9.85
C LEU A 15 9.19 9.91 -9.89
N PHE A 16 9.29 8.61 -10.16
CA PHE A 16 10.58 7.93 -10.29
C PHE A 16 11.46 8.62 -11.34
N TRP A 17 10.96 8.81 -12.56
CA TRP A 17 11.76 9.40 -13.64
C TRP A 17 12.16 10.85 -13.34
N SER A 18 11.27 11.64 -12.72
CA SER A 18 11.62 13.00 -12.29
C SER A 18 12.74 13.02 -11.25
N LEU A 19 12.68 12.15 -10.24
CA LEU A 19 13.69 12.06 -9.18
C LEU A 19 15.00 11.48 -9.71
N GLN A 20 14.93 10.51 -10.62
CA GLN A 20 16.09 9.92 -11.28
C GLN A 20 16.87 10.98 -12.07
N ILE A 21 16.18 11.72 -12.95
CA ILE A 21 16.80 12.77 -13.77
C ILE A 21 17.31 13.90 -12.88
N ALA A 22 16.48 14.39 -11.94
CA ALA A 22 16.87 15.47 -11.04
C ALA A 22 18.06 15.10 -10.15
N GLY A 23 18.09 13.87 -9.61
CA GLY A 23 19.17 13.38 -8.76
C GLY A 23 20.51 13.31 -9.49
N TRP A 24 20.52 12.79 -10.72
CA TRP A 24 21.74 12.71 -11.54
C TRP A 24 22.20 14.08 -12.06
N ILE A 25 21.27 15.00 -12.38
CA ILE A 25 21.61 16.40 -12.67
C ILE A 25 22.23 17.07 -11.44
N ALA A 26 21.64 16.90 -10.26
CA ALA A 26 22.17 17.46 -9.02
C ALA A 26 23.55 16.88 -8.68
N TYR A 27 23.76 15.57 -8.88
CA TYR A 27 25.06 14.93 -8.73
C TYR A 27 26.11 15.51 -9.68
N CYS A 28 25.76 15.67 -10.96
CA CYS A 28 26.64 16.27 -11.97
C CYS A 28 27.03 17.71 -11.58
N ALA A 29 26.03 18.53 -11.23
CA ALA A 29 26.24 19.92 -10.82
C ALA A 29 27.12 20.00 -9.56
N ALA A 30 26.85 19.20 -8.54
CA ALA A 30 27.63 19.18 -7.31
C ALA A 30 29.11 18.78 -7.56
N ARG A 31 29.34 17.73 -8.37
CA ARG A 31 30.69 17.25 -8.71
C ARG A 31 31.48 18.27 -9.54
N THR A 32 30.85 18.85 -10.57
CA THR A 32 31.51 19.83 -11.46
C THR A 32 31.80 21.15 -10.73
N LEU A 33 30.83 21.68 -9.98
CA LEU A 33 31.03 22.91 -9.20
C LEU A 33 32.11 22.74 -8.14
N ASN A 34 32.14 21.59 -7.44
CA ASN A 34 33.18 21.29 -6.48
C ASN A 34 34.57 21.22 -7.13
N ALA A 35 34.69 20.58 -8.29
CA ALA A 35 35.96 20.49 -9.02
C ALA A 35 36.47 21.86 -9.48
N TYR A 36 35.60 22.69 -10.07
CA TYR A 36 36.00 24.03 -10.50
C TYR A 36 36.34 24.96 -9.34
N ALA A 37 35.65 24.81 -8.19
CA ALA A 37 36.01 25.53 -6.97
C ALA A 37 37.40 25.15 -6.44
N LEU A 38 37.86 23.93 -6.71
CA LEU A 38 39.20 23.44 -6.37
C LEU A 38 40.27 23.78 -7.45
N GLY A 39 39.88 24.46 -8.52
CA GLY A 39 40.81 24.91 -9.58
C GLY A 39 41.05 23.88 -10.69
N GLU A 40 40.23 22.83 -10.79
CA GLU A 40 40.30 21.88 -11.89
C GLU A 40 39.94 22.54 -13.23
N LYS A 41 40.49 22.01 -14.33
CA LYS A 41 40.25 22.58 -15.65
C LYS A 41 38.83 22.29 -16.16
N PRO A 42 38.28 23.10 -17.07
CA PRO A 42 36.94 22.91 -17.62
C PRO A 42 36.70 21.53 -18.27
N GLU A 43 37.75 20.84 -18.73
CA GLU A 43 37.66 19.53 -19.35
C GLU A 43 37.22 18.43 -18.37
N PHE A 44 37.34 18.65 -17.05
CA PHE A 44 36.91 17.69 -16.02
C PHE A 44 35.43 17.29 -16.15
N ILE A 45 34.59 18.17 -16.72
CA ILE A 45 33.16 17.88 -16.95
C ILE A 45 32.93 16.65 -17.82
N TYR A 46 33.81 16.35 -18.78
CA TYR A 46 33.63 15.20 -19.67
C TYR A 46 33.72 13.87 -18.90
N ALA A 47 34.68 13.78 -17.99
CA ALA A 47 34.83 12.62 -17.13
C ALA A 47 33.64 12.47 -16.15
N VAL A 48 33.15 13.59 -15.59
CA VAL A 48 31.95 13.59 -14.73
C VAL A 48 30.71 13.15 -15.50
N MET A 49 30.52 13.63 -16.73
CA MET A 49 29.38 13.26 -17.56
C MET A 49 29.36 11.77 -17.89
N MET A 50 30.52 11.17 -18.17
CA MET A 50 30.62 9.73 -18.37
C MET A 50 30.25 8.94 -17.10
N GLY A 51 30.69 9.42 -15.92
CA GLY A 51 30.25 8.91 -14.63
C GLY A 51 28.73 8.99 -14.47
N VAL A 52 28.13 10.15 -14.71
CA VAL A 52 26.67 10.37 -14.60
C VAL A 52 25.89 9.40 -15.49
N ILE A 53 26.33 9.18 -16.73
CA ILE A 53 25.71 8.21 -17.64
C ILE A 53 25.84 6.79 -17.08
N GLY A 54 27.03 6.39 -16.64
CA GLY A 54 27.27 5.07 -16.05
C GLY A 54 26.39 4.83 -14.81
N GLY A 55 26.37 5.79 -13.88
CA GLY A 55 25.56 5.73 -12.68
C GLY A 55 24.06 5.71 -12.96
N PHE A 56 23.58 6.46 -13.96
CA PHE A 56 22.19 6.44 -14.41
C PHE A 56 21.77 5.05 -14.86
N TRP A 57 22.60 4.37 -15.67
CA TRP A 57 22.32 3.01 -16.12
C TRP A 57 22.44 1.98 -15.00
N ILE A 58 23.44 2.11 -14.13
CA ILE A 58 23.62 1.23 -12.96
C ILE A 58 22.39 1.29 -12.05
N THR A 59 21.89 2.49 -11.73
CA THR A 59 20.71 2.66 -10.88
C THR A 59 19.42 2.15 -11.53
N ILE A 60 19.30 2.22 -12.87
CA ILE A 60 18.22 1.52 -13.59
C ILE A 60 18.37 0.00 -13.45
N GLY A 61 19.57 -0.55 -13.57
CA GLY A 61 19.83 -1.97 -13.33
C GLY A 61 19.45 -2.40 -11.92
N MET A 62 19.89 -1.64 -10.91
CA MET A 62 19.54 -1.85 -9.50
C MET A 62 18.02 -1.85 -9.29
N ARG A 63 17.30 -0.91 -9.92
CA ARG A 63 15.83 -0.88 -9.88
C ARG A 63 15.22 -2.20 -10.33
N HIS A 64 15.66 -2.74 -11.46
CA HIS A 64 15.11 -3.99 -12.00
C HIS A 64 15.41 -5.18 -11.08
N ILE A 65 16.62 -5.24 -10.54
CA ILE A 65 17.01 -6.26 -9.54
C ILE A 65 16.12 -6.16 -8.30
N TYR A 66 15.92 -4.95 -7.75
CA TYR A 66 15.07 -4.75 -6.57
C TYR A 66 13.60 -5.08 -6.83
N GLN A 67 13.09 -4.77 -8.02
CA GLN A 67 11.73 -5.16 -8.41
C GLN A 67 11.59 -6.67 -8.52
N PHE A 68 12.59 -7.36 -9.08
CA PHE A 68 12.63 -8.81 -9.17
C PHE A 68 12.67 -9.46 -7.78
N LEU A 69 13.59 -9.04 -6.92
CA LEU A 69 13.73 -9.57 -5.55
C LEU A 69 12.45 -9.39 -4.74
N ARG A 70 11.76 -8.26 -4.87
CA ARG A 70 10.49 -8.01 -4.15
C ARG A 70 9.32 -8.83 -4.67
N ARG A 71 9.37 -9.33 -5.91
CA ARG A 71 8.32 -10.21 -6.47
C ARG A 71 8.53 -11.67 -6.10
N ALA A 72 9.73 -12.05 -5.67
CA ALA A 72 10.10 -13.43 -5.38
C ALA A 72 9.64 -13.94 -4.00
N ASP A 73 8.86 -13.16 -3.24
CA ASP A 73 8.31 -13.51 -1.92
C ASP A 73 9.37 -14.06 -0.93
N ILE A 74 10.56 -13.47 -0.97
CA ILE A 74 11.70 -13.88 -0.14
C ILE A 74 11.63 -13.24 1.24
N SER A 75 12.28 -13.87 2.23
CA SER A 75 12.33 -13.36 3.60
C SER A 75 13.01 -11.96 3.67
N PRO A 76 12.64 -11.12 4.65
CA PRO A 76 13.21 -9.78 4.79
C PRO A 76 14.73 -9.75 4.97
N LEU A 77 15.29 -10.73 5.70
CA LEU A 77 16.74 -10.84 5.90
C LEU A 77 17.46 -11.17 4.58
N THR A 78 16.92 -12.10 3.80
CA THR A 78 17.48 -12.44 2.48
C THR A 78 17.37 -11.29 1.48
N LEU A 79 16.29 -10.50 1.54
CA LEU A 79 16.17 -9.29 0.74
C LEU A 79 17.26 -8.28 1.11
N LEU A 80 17.47 -8.05 2.41
CA LEU A 80 18.47 -7.10 2.91
C LEU A 80 19.88 -7.50 2.46
N THR A 81 20.25 -8.77 2.58
CA THR A 81 21.58 -9.25 2.14
C THR A 81 21.75 -9.09 0.63
N CYS A 82 20.76 -9.46 -0.18
CA CYS A 82 20.81 -9.24 -1.63
C CYS A 82 20.93 -7.77 -2.01
N VAL A 83 20.24 -6.87 -1.29
CA VAL A 83 20.33 -5.42 -1.51
C VAL A 83 21.72 -4.90 -1.18
N ILE A 84 22.32 -5.32 -0.06
CA ILE A 84 23.68 -4.94 0.33
C ILE A 84 24.69 -5.42 -0.73
N ILE A 85 24.59 -6.68 -1.17
CA ILE A 85 25.46 -7.22 -2.22
C ILE A 85 25.30 -6.42 -3.52
N CYS A 86 24.07 -6.10 -3.91
CA CYS A 86 23.78 -5.31 -5.09
C CYS A 86 24.37 -3.90 -5.00
N ILE A 87 24.29 -3.23 -3.84
CA ILE A 87 24.93 -1.93 -3.61
C ILE A 87 26.44 -2.06 -3.76
N VAL A 88 27.09 -3.02 -3.08
CA VAL A 88 28.55 -3.18 -3.13
C VAL A 88 29.05 -3.41 -4.56
N ILE A 89 28.42 -4.31 -5.31
CA ILE A 89 28.78 -4.59 -6.71
C ILE A 89 28.56 -3.35 -7.58
N SER A 90 27.42 -2.67 -7.40
CA SER A 90 27.10 -1.46 -8.17
C SER A 90 28.06 -0.31 -7.87
N SER A 91 28.49 -0.14 -6.62
CA SER A 91 29.49 0.84 -6.22
C SER A 91 30.83 0.55 -6.86
N MET A 92 31.30 -0.71 -6.83
CA MET A 92 32.55 -1.10 -7.47
C MET A 92 32.53 -0.83 -8.98
N LEU A 93 31.43 -1.20 -9.65
CA LEU A 93 31.25 -0.92 -11.07
C LEU A 93 31.21 0.59 -11.35
N PHE A 94 30.51 1.35 -10.51
CA PHE A 94 30.41 2.80 -10.69
C PHE A 94 31.75 3.51 -10.52
N SER A 95 32.49 3.18 -9.45
CA SER A 95 33.84 3.72 -9.23
C SER A 95 34.81 3.30 -10.33
N PHE A 96 34.70 2.08 -10.85
CA PHE A 96 35.49 1.64 -12.00
C PHE A 96 35.22 2.53 -13.23
N VAL A 97 33.95 2.77 -13.56
CA VAL A 97 33.56 3.64 -14.68
C VAL A 97 34.11 5.04 -14.52
N GLU A 98 34.03 5.61 -13.31
CA GLU A 98 34.52 6.97 -13.07
C GLU A 98 36.05 7.09 -13.08
N VAL A 99 36.77 6.12 -12.50
CA VAL A 99 38.23 6.08 -12.56
C VAL A 99 38.70 5.92 -14.00
N TRP A 100 38.05 5.02 -14.75
CA TRP A 100 38.31 4.85 -16.17
C TRP A 100 38.03 6.12 -16.97
N ALA A 101 36.91 6.81 -16.70
CA ALA A 101 36.57 8.06 -17.36
C ALA A 101 37.56 9.19 -17.04
N MET A 102 38.03 9.28 -15.78
CA MET A 102 39.04 10.26 -15.40
C MET A 102 40.37 10.01 -16.12
N ASN A 103 40.81 8.76 -16.19
CA ASN A 103 42.04 8.41 -16.89
C ASN A 103 41.94 8.69 -18.40
N GLN A 104 40.83 8.31 -19.04
CA GLN A 104 40.71 8.41 -20.50
C GLN A 104 40.32 9.80 -21.01
N LEU A 105 39.55 10.57 -20.24
CA LEU A 105 38.94 11.82 -20.71
C LEU A 105 39.51 13.08 -20.05
N TYR A 106 40.27 12.95 -18.96
CA TYR A 106 40.83 14.10 -18.24
C TYR A 106 42.35 14.05 -18.12
N ASP A 107 42.89 13.03 -17.42
CA ASP A 107 44.33 12.92 -17.17
C ASP A 107 44.79 11.45 -17.32
N PRO A 108 45.42 11.10 -18.45
CA PRO A 108 45.92 9.74 -18.72
C PRO A 108 47.02 9.27 -17.76
N ASP A 109 47.79 10.18 -17.18
CA ASP A 109 48.85 9.86 -16.23
C ASP A 109 48.28 9.67 -14.82
N TRP A 110 47.06 10.16 -14.58
CA TRP A 110 46.36 9.95 -13.32
C TRP A 110 45.91 8.50 -13.19
N THR A 111 46.41 7.84 -12.14
CA THR A 111 45.99 6.49 -11.78
C THR A 111 45.51 6.47 -10.34
N MET A 112 44.37 5.81 -10.11
CA MET A 112 43.82 5.63 -8.77
C MET A 112 43.89 4.16 -8.40
N GLN A 113 44.78 3.82 -7.47
CA GLN A 113 45.00 2.45 -7.01
C GLN A 113 44.97 2.36 -5.48
N GLY A 114 44.81 1.14 -4.96
CA GLY A 114 44.87 0.87 -3.52
C GLY A 114 43.85 1.66 -2.70
N LEU A 115 44.32 2.34 -1.65
CA LEU A 115 43.46 3.08 -0.71
C LEU A 115 42.67 4.21 -1.37
N GLY A 116 43.19 4.85 -2.43
CA GLY A 116 42.48 5.90 -3.15
C GLY A 116 41.25 5.37 -3.88
N PHE A 117 41.35 4.19 -4.48
CA PHE A 117 40.23 3.51 -5.12
C PHE A 117 39.17 3.10 -4.09
N LEU A 118 39.60 2.60 -2.92
CA LEU A 118 38.68 2.26 -1.83
C LEU A 118 37.94 3.50 -1.30
N TYR A 119 38.64 4.62 -1.11
CA TYR A 119 38.01 5.88 -0.69
C TYR A 119 36.95 6.34 -1.70
N ARG A 120 37.25 6.27 -3.01
CA ARG A 120 36.28 6.56 -4.08
C ARG A 120 35.06 5.64 -3.99
N THR A 121 35.30 4.33 -3.85
CA THR A 121 34.25 3.31 -3.76
C THR A 121 33.35 3.52 -2.55
N LEU A 122 33.90 3.96 -1.42
CA LEU A 122 33.12 4.30 -0.23
C LEU A 122 32.23 5.52 -0.49
N TYR A 123 32.74 6.57 -1.13
CA TYR A 123 31.94 7.73 -1.51
C TYR A 123 30.77 7.34 -2.41
N ASP A 124 31.03 6.55 -3.46
CA ASP A 124 30.01 6.08 -4.40
C ASP A 124 28.98 5.17 -3.72
N THR A 125 29.40 4.40 -2.72
CA THR A 125 28.51 3.60 -1.88
C THR A 125 27.52 4.46 -1.11
N PHE A 126 27.91 5.61 -0.57
CA PHE A 126 26.97 6.51 0.10
C PHE A 126 25.94 7.09 -0.86
N VAL A 127 26.36 7.46 -2.08
CA VAL A 127 25.47 7.97 -3.13
C VAL A 127 24.43 6.90 -3.51
N LEU A 128 24.87 5.67 -3.77
CA LEU A 128 23.97 4.57 -4.12
C LEU A 128 23.11 4.10 -2.95
N MET A 129 23.60 4.20 -1.72
CA MET A 129 22.82 3.92 -0.51
C MET A 129 21.70 4.95 -0.32
N ALA A 130 21.98 6.24 -0.52
CA ALA A 130 20.97 7.29 -0.49
C ALA A 130 19.89 7.07 -1.57
N TRP A 131 20.32 6.76 -2.79
CA TRP A 131 19.40 6.42 -3.88
C TRP A 131 18.54 5.18 -3.55
N THR A 132 19.16 4.13 -3.00
CA THR A 132 18.45 2.91 -2.59
C THR A 132 17.44 3.17 -1.47
N GLY A 133 17.83 3.98 -0.47
CA GLY A 133 16.93 4.41 0.59
C GLY A 133 15.69 5.13 0.04
N LEU A 134 15.89 6.11 -0.85
CA LEU A 134 14.79 6.82 -1.52
C LEU A 134 13.89 5.85 -2.29
N TYR A 135 14.47 4.93 -3.06
CA TYR A 135 13.71 3.92 -3.79
C TYR A 135 12.81 3.08 -2.88
N PHE A 136 13.35 2.55 -1.77
CA PHE A 136 12.58 1.73 -0.84
C PHE A 136 11.52 2.52 -0.09
N VAL A 137 11.82 3.73 0.38
CA VAL A 137 10.86 4.61 1.07
C VAL A 137 9.66 4.90 0.16
N ILE A 138 9.90 5.35 -1.07
CA ILE A 138 8.85 5.68 -2.02
C ILE A 138 8.02 4.44 -2.35
N ASN A 139 8.66 3.32 -2.69
CA ASN A 139 7.91 2.12 -3.04
C ASN A 139 7.09 1.58 -1.87
N ASN A 140 7.62 1.60 -0.65
CA ASN A 140 6.92 1.10 0.53
C ASN A 140 5.73 2.01 0.87
N HIS A 141 5.87 3.32 0.71
CA HIS A 141 4.76 4.26 0.88
C HIS A 141 3.60 3.95 -0.08
N PHE A 142 3.89 3.75 -1.37
CA PHE A 142 2.86 3.39 -2.36
C PHE A 142 2.24 2.01 -2.11
N GLN A 143 3.03 1.03 -1.66
CA GLN A 143 2.48 -0.29 -1.30
C GLN A 143 1.54 -0.21 -0.10
N LEU A 144 1.96 0.49 0.96
CA LEU A 144 1.13 0.68 2.15
C LEU A 144 -0.18 1.41 1.83
N GLN A 145 -0.14 2.41 0.94
CA GLN A 145 -1.36 3.07 0.47
C GLN A 145 -2.30 2.09 -0.24
N GLN A 146 -1.78 1.24 -1.13
CA GLN A 146 -2.60 0.25 -1.83
C GLN A 146 -3.20 -0.80 -0.89
N GLU A 147 -2.44 -1.28 0.09
CA GLU A 147 -2.94 -2.21 1.10
C GLU A 147 -4.01 -1.58 1.98
N LYS A 148 -3.81 -0.32 2.39
CA LYS A 148 -4.81 0.44 3.15
C LYS A 148 -6.11 0.61 2.36
N GLU A 149 -6.04 0.93 1.07
CA GLU A 149 -7.24 1.05 0.23
C GLU A 149 -7.98 -0.29 0.10
N LYS A 150 -7.25 -1.40 -0.11
CA LYS A 150 -7.85 -2.74 -0.15
C LYS A 150 -8.51 -3.11 1.18
N TYR A 151 -7.84 -2.82 2.29
CA TYR A 151 -8.36 -3.06 3.63
C TYR A 151 -9.65 -2.27 3.88
N LEU A 152 -9.66 -0.98 3.55
CA LEU A 152 -10.86 -0.13 3.71
C LEU A 152 -12.01 -0.62 2.83
N ALA A 153 -11.74 -1.02 1.60
CA ALA A 153 -12.77 -1.59 0.71
C ALA A 153 -13.36 -2.89 1.26
N ALA A 154 -12.50 -3.81 1.74
CA ALA A 154 -12.93 -5.06 2.36
C ALA A 154 -13.75 -4.83 3.64
N SER A 155 -13.31 -3.89 4.49
CA SER A 155 -14.01 -3.52 5.73
C SER A 155 -15.39 -2.91 5.44
N ALA A 156 -15.49 -2.02 4.45
CA ALA A 156 -16.75 -1.44 4.03
C ALA A 156 -17.72 -2.51 3.49
N GLN A 157 -17.23 -3.46 2.69
CA GLN A 157 -18.03 -4.58 2.21
C GLN A 157 -18.53 -5.47 3.36
N ALA A 158 -17.69 -5.74 4.35
CA ALA A 158 -18.07 -6.50 5.54
C ALA A 158 -19.16 -5.78 6.36
N HIS A 159 -19.03 -4.46 6.57
CA HIS A 159 -20.06 -3.67 7.26
C HIS A 159 -21.38 -3.66 6.49
N GLN A 160 -21.33 -3.53 5.17
CA GLN A 160 -22.54 -3.57 4.34
C GLN A 160 -23.23 -4.95 4.42
N ALA A 161 -22.45 -6.04 4.46
CA ALA A 161 -22.99 -7.38 4.65
C ALA A 161 -23.64 -7.55 6.03
N GLN A 162 -23.01 -7.05 7.10
CA GLN A 162 -23.59 -7.05 8.44
C GLN A 162 -24.90 -6.26 8.50
N LEU A 163 -24.94 -5.05 7.93
CA LEU A 163 -26.18 -4.26 7.87
C LEU A 163 -27.30 -4.98 7.11
N LYS A 164 -26.97 -5.63 5.98
CA LYS A 164 -27.96 -6.44 5.24
C LYS A 164 -28.47 -7.62 6.08
N MET A 165 -27.58 -8.31 6.80
CA MET A 165 -27.95 -9.40 7.70
C MET A 165 -28.87 -8.91 8.82
N LEU A 166 -28.54 -7.80 9.50
CA LEU A 166 -29.39 -7.20 10.53
C LEU A 166 -30.77 -6.82 9.97
N ARG A 167 -30.82 -6.25 8.75
CA ARG A 167 -32.10 -5.94 8.09
C ARG A 167 -32.92 -7.18 7.78
N TYR A 168 -32.29 -8.31 7.43
CA TYR A 168 -32.99 -9.58 7.22
C TYR A 168 -33.51 -10.20 8.52
N GLN A 169 -32.76 -10.08 9.63
CA GLN A 169 -33.21 -10.57 10.93
C GLN A 169 -34.52 -9.93 11.39
N LEU A 170 -34.78 -8.68 11.01
CA LEU A 170 -36.01 -7.96 11.36
C LEU A 170 -37.26 -8.39 10.58
N ASN A 171 -37.13 -9.21 9.53
CA ASN A 171 -38.21 -9.62 8.62
C ASN A 171 -39.24 -8.49 8.34
N PRO A 172 -38.85 -7.44 7.59
CA PRO A 172 -39.67 -6.23 7.43
C PRO A 172 -41.08 -6.52 6.87
N HIS A 173 -41.24 -7.57 6.06
CA HIS A 173 -42.54 -7.99 5.55
C HIS A 173 -43.49 -8.43 6.67
N PHE A 174 -43.00 -9.26 7.60
CA PHE A 174 -43.76 -9.67 8.78
C PHE A 174 -44.21 -8.47 9.62
N LEU A 175 -43.31 -7.51 9.84
CA LEU A 175 -43.60 -6.26 10.55
C LEU A 175 -44.73 -5.46 9.87
N PHE A 176 -44.62 -5.23 8.55
CA PHE A 176 -45.67 -4.50 7.81
C PHE A 176 -47.01 -5.22 7.82
N ASN A 177 -47.01 -6.54 7.62
CA ASN A 177 -48.25 -7.33 7.63
C ASN A 177 -48.92 -7.31 9.01
N THR A 178 -48.13 -7.45 10.07
CA THR A 178 -48.65 -7.41 11.44
C THR A 178 -49.24 -6.03 11.75
N LEU A 179 -48.54 -4.95 11.40
CA LEU A 179 -49.04 -3.58 11.63
C LEU A 179 -50.34 -3.32 10.86
N ASN A 180 -50.46 -3.81 9.63
CA ASN A 180 -51.69 -3.71 8.84
C ASN A 180 -52.85 -4.52 9.45
N ALA A 181 -52.59 -5.72 9.96
CA ALA A 181 -53.58 -6.53 10.65
C ALA A 181 -54.08 -5.83 11.93
N ILE A 182 -53.15 -5.30 12.75
CA ILE A 182 -53.50 -4.49 13.93
C ILE A 182 -54.35 -3.28 13.53
N SER A 183 -53.98 -2.56 12.46
CA SER A 183 -54.76 -1.41 11.97
C SER A 183 -56.18 -1.81 11.59
N THR A 184 -56.38 -2.99 10.99
CA THR A 184 -57.70 -3.49 10.63
C THR A 184 -58.53 -3.80 11.87
N LEU A 185 -57.96 -4.49 12.86
CA LEU A 185 -58.62 -4.77 14.14
C LEU A 185 -59.06 -3.49 14.87
N VAL A 186 -58.23 -2.44 14.82
CA VAL A 186 -58.57 -1.13 15.40
C VAL A 186 -59.74 -0.48 14.67
N LEU A 187 -59.76 -0.50 13.32
CA LEU A 187 -60.85 0.03 12.50
C LEU A 187 -62.17 -0.72 12.75
N ASP A 188 -62.10 -2.05 12.94
CA ASP A 188 -63.25 -2.91 13.24
C ASP A 188 -63.68 -2.87 14.72
N LYS A 189 -63.05 -2.00 15.53
CA LYS A 189 -63.32 -1.83 16.98
C LYS A 189 -63.05 -3.10 17.81
N GLN A 190 -62.19 -3.99 17.32
CA GLN A 190 -61.71 -5.19 18.02
C GLN A 190 -60.51 -4.86 18.92
N THR A 191 -60.74 -3.99 19.90
CA THR A 191 -59.67 -3.38 20.71
C THR A 191 -58.92 -4.40 21.58
N LYS A 192 -59.56 -5.49 21.99
CA LYS A 192 -58.91 -6.54 22.81
C LYS A 192 -57.92 -7.34 21.96
N GLU A 193 -58.33 -7.75 20.77
CA GLU A 193 -57.53 -8.49 19.81
C GLU A 193 -56.34 -7.66 19.32
N ALA A 194 -56.56 -6.38 18.99
CA ALA A 194 -55.51 -5.45 18.60
C ALA A 194 -54.42 -5.29 19.67
N ASN A 195 -54.82 -5.12 20.94
CA ASN A 195 -53.88 -5.02 22.07
C ASN A 195 -53.11 -6.32 22.32
N SER A 196 -53.76 -7.48 22.13
CA SER A 196 -53.10 -8.78 22.23
C SER A 196 -52.01 -8.93 21.16
N MET A 197 -52.34 -8.63 19.90
CA MET A 197 -51.40 -8.70 18.77
C MET A 197 -50.23 -7.72 18.93
N LEU A 198 -50.49 -6.50 19.42
CA LEU A 198 -49.44 -5.52 19.74
C LEU A 198 -48.48 -6.03 20.82
N THR A 199 -49.02 -6.68 21.86
CA THR A 199 -48.22 -7.24 22.97
C THR A 199 -47.32 -8.37 22.48
N LYS A 200 -47.86 -9.27 21.65
CA LYS A 200 -47.10 -10.38 21.04
C LYS A 200 -46.01 -9.86 20.10
N LEU A 201 -46.32 -8.87 19.27
CA LEU A 201 -45.35 -8.23 18.38
C LEU A 201 -44.21 -7.59 19.18
N SER A 202 -44.53 -6.88 20.26
CA SER A 202 -43.52 -6.28 21.16
C SER A 202 -42.61 -7.33 21.81
N ALA A 203 -43.18 -8.44 22.29
CA ALA A 203 -42.43 -9.55 22.87
C ALA A 203 -41.51 -10.23 21.82
N PHE A 204 -42.02 -10.47 20.62
CA PHE A 204 -41.25 -11.05 19.52
C PHE A 204 -40.09 -10.15 19.08
N LEU A 205 -40.34 -8.84 18.88
CA LEU A 205 -39.29 -7.88 18.51
C LEU A 205 -38.24 -7.74 19.61
N ARG A 206 -38.65 -7.73 20.87
CA ARG A 206 -37.71 -7.71 22.00
C ARG A 206 -36.82 -8.95 21.96
N PHE A 207 -37.38 -10.14 21.74
CA PHE A 207 -36.59 -11.36 21.59
C PHE A 207 -35.63 -11.26 20.40
N SER A 208 -36.11 -10.87 19.22
CA SER A 208 -35.33 -10.80 17.98
C SER A 208 -34.23 -9.72 17.97
N LEU A 209 -34.35 -8.66 18.79
CA LEU A 209 -33.38 -7.57 18.88
C LEU A 209 -32.40 -7.72 20.05
N VAL A 210 -32.82 -8.36 21.14
CA VAL A 210 -31.98 -8.56 22.34
C VAL A 210 -31.09 -9.80 22.18
N SER A 211 -31.53 -10.80 21.40
CA SER A 211 -30.69 -11.96 21.08
C SER A 211 -29.50 -11.53 20.20
N GLN A 212 -28.30 -11.49 20.81
CA GLN A 212 -27.08 -11.21 20.06
C GLN A 212 -26.78 -12.39 19.12
N PRO A 213 -26.36 -12.14 17.86
CA PRO A 213 -26.08 -13.22 16.89
C PRO A 213 -25.04 -14.26 17.33
N MET A 214 -24.26 -13.98 18.37
CA MET A 214 -23.20 -14.86 18.91
C MET A 214 -23.48 -15.40 20.32
N GLN A 215 -24.63 -15.08 20.93
CA GLN A 215 -24.96 -15.51 22.28
C GLN A 215 -25.85 -16.77 22.21
N LYS A 216 -25.44 -17.85 22.90
CA LYS A 216 -26.24 -19.08 22.96
C LYS A 216 -27.53 -18.81 23.74
N THR A 217 -28.69 -19.03 23.11
CA THR A 217 -30.01 -19.00 23.75
C THR A 217 -30.49 -20.44 24.01
N THR A 218 -31.47 -20.61 24.90
CA THR A 218 -32.04 -21.93 25.18
C THR A 218 -33.06 -22.34 24.11
N LEU A 219 -33.22 -23.65 23.88
CA LEU A 219 -34.22 -24.16 22.93
C LEU A 219 -35.66 -23.72 23.30
N GLU A 220 -35.95 -23.61 24.60
CA GLU A 220 -37.25 -23.16 25.09
C GLU A 220 -37.57 -21.72 24.68
N GLU A 221 -36.58 -20.83 24.76
CA GLU A 221 -36.71 -19.44 24.33
C GLU A 221 -36.92 -19.32 22.81
N GLU A 222 -36.23 -20.14 22.01
CA GLU A 222 -36.45 -20.19 20.55
C GLU A 222 -37.85 -20.67 20.20
N LEU A 223 -38.33 -21.72 20.88
CA LEU A 223 -39.69 -22.26 20.69
C LEU A 223 -40.77 -21.25 21.09
N TYR A 224 -40.55 -20.50 22.17
CA TYR A 224 -41.45 -19.43 22.60
C TYR A 224 -41.50 -18.27 21.58
N ALA A 225 -40.36 -17.88 21.02
CA ALA A 225 -40.33 -16.87 19.97
C ALA A 225 -41.02 -17.33 18.68
N LEU A 226 -40.83 -18.61 18.30
CA LEU A 226 -41.54 -19.25 17.18
C LEU A 226 -43.05 -19.31 17.42
N SER A 227 -43.51 -19.59 18.64
CA SER A 227 -44.95 -19.61 18.95
C SER A 227 -45.55 -18.21 18.84
N LEU A 228 -44.87 -17.17 19.34
CA LEU A 228 -45.29 -15.78 19.15
C LEU A 228 -45.40 -15.41 17.67
N TYR A 229 -44.43 -15.80 16.84
CA TYR A 229 -44.45 -15.56 15.40
C TYR A 229 -45.66 -16.21 14.72
N LEU A 230 -45.90 -17.50 14.98
CA LEU A 230 -47.03 -18.25 14.40
C LEU A 230 -48.39 -17.74 14.88
N GLU A 231 -48.48 -17.22 16.10
CA GLU A 231 -49.70 -16.60 16.63
C GLU A 231 -50.01 -15.24 16.01
N ILE A 232 -49.01 -14.57 15.44
CA ILE A 232 -49.16 -13.27 14.77
C ILE A 232 -49.46 -13.45 13.26
N GLU A 233 -48.87 -14.47 12.61
CA GLU A 233 -49.05 -14.71 11.16
C GLU A 233 -50.36 -15.43 10.81
N ARG A 234 -51.12 -15.91 11.81
CA ARG A 234 -52.45 -16.52 11.65
C ARG A 234 -53.54 -15.49 11.34
#